data_AF-A0A941ZP77-F1
#
_entry.id   AF-A0A941ZP77-F1
#
_cell.length_a   1.000
_cell.length_b   1.000
_cell.length_c   1.000
_cell.angle_alpha   90.00
_cell.angle_beta   90.00
_cell.angle_gamma   90.00
#
_symmetry.space_group_name_H-M   'P 1'
#
loop_
_entity.id
_entity.type
_entity.pdbx_description
1 polymer ?
#
loop_
_entity_poly.entity_id
_entity_poly.type
_entity_poly.pdbx_seq_one_letter_code
_entity_poly.pdbx_strand_id
1 'polypeptide(L)'
;MDRDTHTLMEPLFKYANRTPFNIAPERGQALADEIFKTARWKLTAMDGKANFHAYPQEAKVSATHAGLASLWCLSFVAYHLTDIASRRQRSADRSEQHIDIGESCALLRLGEYLAYARSLFRGDREWPEPLQLPDVNAPFDSEAGRVNNVFFGALAWVLLHEIGHVHLKHEQFIPADQRVRQEFVADDFATRWILDRSGQGLQREFRILIVCVALAWLFLNEEAIGKGADHPPAFLRFQEAVAHFDMGERSPALENASYLFMAIFDSETEPPAFDTPLQVFEWVKDRLDKLFPR
;
A
#
# COMPACT_ATOMS: atom_id res chain seq x y z
N MET A 1 4.55 23.35 16.72
CA MET A 1 4.80 22.78 15.39
C MET A 1 3.42 22.45 14.85
N ASP A 2 3.04 23.03 13.72
CA ASP A 2 1.71 22.76 13.16
C ASP A 2 1.63 21.28 12.80
N ARG A 3 0.57 20.64 13.30
CA ARG A 3 0.31 19.20 13.19
C ARG A 3 -0.71 18.91 12.10
N ASP A 4 -0.70 19.68 11.02
CA ASP A 4 -1.54 19.40 9.86
C ASP A 4 -0.84 18.43 8.88
N THR A 5 -1.62 17.74 8.05
CA THR A 5 -1.06 16.76 7.11
C THR A 5 -0.17 17.41 6.06
N HIS A 6 -0.44 18.64 5.65
CA HIS A 6 0.39 19.37 4.68
C HIS A 6 1.80 19.58 5.23
N THR A 7 1.94 20.21 6.40
CA THR A 7 3.24 20.45 7.05
C THR A 7 4.04 19.16 7.23
N LEU A 8 3.38 18.07 7.61
CA LEU A 8 4.05 16.80 7.90
C LEU A 8 4.39 15.98 6.64
N MET A 9 3.55 16.03 5.60
CA MET A 9 3.73 15.21 4.40
C MET A 9 4.53 15.91 3.30
N GLU A 10 4.58 17.24 3.27
CA GLU A 10 5.32 17.99 2.25
C GLU A 10 6.81 17.59 2.14
N PRO A 11 7.54 17.35 3.25
CA PRO A 11 8.92 16.87 3.16
C PRO A 11 9.04 15.50 2.49
N LEU A 12 8.12 14.58 2.79
CA LEU A 12 8.07 13.25 2.16
C LEU A 12 7.69 13.36 0.68
N PHE A 13 6.74 14.23 0.33
CA PHE A 13 6.27 14.43 -1.03
C PHE A 13 7.38 14.85 -2.01
N LYS A 14 8.39 15.59 -1.53
CA LYS A 14 9.57 15.97 -2.34
C LYS A 14 10.32 14.76 -2.92
N TYR A 15 10.18 13.58 -2.31
CA TYR A 15 10.78 12.33 -2.78
C TYR A 15 9.82 11.47 -3.61
N ALA A 16 8.53 11.78 -3.65
CA ALA A 16 7.49 10.99 -4.29
C ALA A 16 7.79 10.71 -5.78
N ASN A 17 8.28 11.71 -6.52
CA ASN A 17 8.65 11.58 -7.95
C ASN A 17 9.74 10.52 -8.22
N ARG A 18 10.56 10.19 -7.22
CA ARG A 18 11.63 9.17 -7.37
C ARG A 18 11.12 7.78 -7.06
N THR A 19 10.00 7.63 -6.36
CA THR A 19 9.52 6.34 -5.87
C THR A 19 9.23 5.33 -6.99
N PRO A 20 8.62 5.70 -8.15
CA PRO A 20 8.42 4.75 -9.25
C PRO A 20 9.73 4.24 -9.86
N PHE A 21 10.79 5.05 -9.86
CA PHE A 21 12.12 4.65 -10.33
C PHE A 21 12.83 3.77 -9.31
N ASN A 22 12.69 4.08 -8.02
CA ASN A 22 13.41 3.41 -6.95
C ASN A 22 12.86 2.01 -6.63
N ILE A 23 11.57 1.76 -6.84
CA ILE A 23 10.98 0.44 -6.56
C ILE A 23 11.39 -0.61 -7.60
N ALA A 24 11.58 -0.22 -8.85
CA ALA A 24 11.99 -1.07 -9.97
C ALA A 24 13.13 -0.41 -10.77
N PRO A 25 14.33 -0.24 -10.16
CA PRO A 25 15.44 0.49 -10.78
C PRO A 25 15.92 -0.13 -12.10
N GLU A 26 15.78 -1.46 -12.24
CA GLU A 26 16.08 -2.17 -13.49
C GLU A 26 15.16 -1.77 -14.67
N ARG A 27 14.05 -1.07 -14.37
CA ARG A 27 13.13 -0.49 -15.36
C ARG A 27 13.18 1.03 -15.40
N GLY A 28 14.07 1.67 -14.64
CA GLY A 28 14.13 3.13 -14.53
C GLY A 28 14.39 3.83 -15.87
N GLN A 29 15.25 3.27 -16.71
CA GLN A 29 15.50 3.83 -18.05
C GLN A 29 14.27 3.72 -18.96
N ALA A 30 13.60 2.57 -18.96
CA ALA A 30 12.35 2.38 -19.70
C ALA A 30 11.26 3.35 -19.20
N LEU A 31 11.15 3.54 -17.88
CA LEU A 31 10.23 4.49 -17.29
C LEU A 31 10.53 5.93 -17.77
N ALA A 32 11.80 6.32 -17.79
CA ALA A 32 12.22 7.63 -18.28
C ALA A 32 11.92 7.81 -19.78
N ASP A 33 12.32 6.86 -20.62
CA ASP A 33 12.27 6.99 -22.08
C ASP A 33 10.88 6.73 -22.68
N GLU A 34 10.15 5.74 -22.17
CA GLU A 34 8.88 5.30 -22.75
C GLU A 34 7.70 6.10 -22.18
N ILE A 35 7.79 6.49 -20.90
CA ILE A 35 6.67 7.11 -20.19
C ILE A 35 6.90 8.61 -20.00
N PHE A 36 8.02 9.00 -19.39
CA PHE A 36 8.24 10.39 -18.99
C PHE A 36 8.77 11.32 -20.08
N LYS A 37 9.48 10.81 -21.08
CA LYS A 37 10.09 11.62 -22.15
C LYS A 37 9.08 12.23 -23.11
N THR A 38 7.93 11.60 -23.29
CA THR A 38 6.95 11.95 -24.32
C THR A 38 5.99 13.07 -23.89
N ALA A 39 5.91 13.39 -22.60
CA ALA A 39 5.03 14.42 -22.07
C ALA A 39 5.68 15.23 -20.94
N ARG A 40 5.19 16.45 -20.70
CA ARG A 40 5.63 17.29 -19.57
C ARG A 40 4.93 16.86 -18.28
N TRP A 41 5.34 15.71 -17.76
CA TRP A 41 4.73 15.13 -16.58
C TRP A 41 4.83 16.02 -15.35
N LYS A 42 3.76 16.05 -14.57
CA LYS A 42 3.71 16.78 -13.30
C LYS A 42 3.12 15.90 -12.21
N LEU A 43 3.81 15.86 -11.08
CA LEU A 43 3.26 15.38 -9.82
C LEU A 43 3.02 16.58 -8.91
N THR A 44 1.78 16.78 -8.47
CA THR A 44 1.40 17.94 -7.64
C THR A 44 0.76 17.50 -6.34
N ALA A 45 1.18 18.11 -5.23
CA ALA A 45 0.48 17.96 -3.96
C ALA A 45 -0.74 18.89 -3.92
N MET A 46 -1.79 18.47 -3.21
CA MET A 46 -2.99 19.28 -2.98
C MET A 46 -3.57 19.00 -1.60
N ASP A 47 -4.36 19.94 -1.09
CA ASP A 47 -5.16 19.73 0.12
C ASP A 47 -6.48 19.01 -0.21
N GLY A 48 -7.07 18.34 0.78
CA GLY A 48 -8.37 17.69 0.66
C GLY A 48 -8.40 16.30 1.29
N LYS A 49 -9.48 15.54 1.01
CA LYS A 49 -9.60 14.15 1.46
C LYS A 49 -8.50 13.26 0.86
N ALA A 50 -8.22 12.13 1.52
CA ALA A 50 -7.24 11.16 1.06
C ALA A 50 -7.57 10.67 -0.36
N ASN A 51 -6.70 11.00 -1.32
CA ASN A 51 -6.90 10.70 -2.73
C ASN A 51 -5.60 10.79 -3.53
N PHE A 52 -5.48 9.94 -4.55
CA PHE A 52 -4.52 10.05 -5.65
C PHE A 52 -5.33 10.14 -6.94
N HIS A 53 -4.86 10.94 -7.90
CA HIS A 53 -5.65 11.16 -9.11
C HIS A 53 -4.83 11.49 -10.34
N ALA A 54 -5.12 10.78 -11.41
CA ALA A 54 -4.62 11.01 -12.75
C ALA A 54 -5.45 12.05 -13.52
N TYR A 55 -4.75 12.94 -14.22
CA TYR A 55 -5.29 13.86 -15.23
C TYR A 55 -4.62 13.56 -16.57
N PRO A 56 -5.13 12.58 -17.34
CA PRO A 56 -4.46 12.08 -18.56
C PRO A 56 -4.22 13.15 -19.62
N GLN A 57 -5.16 14.09 -19.80
CA GLN A 57 -5.04 15.18 -20.78
C GLN A 57 -3.93 16.19 -20.43
N GLU A 58 -3.61 16.34 -19.15
CA GLU A 58 -2.60 17.29 -18.66
C GLU A 58 -1.23 16.62 -18.42
N ALA A 59 -1.13 15.30 -18.62
CA ALA A 59 -0.01 14.50 -18.18
C ALA A 59 0.35 14.75 -16.70
N LYS A 60 -0.67 14.78 -15.83
CA LYS A 60 -0.51 15.17 -14.42
C LYS A 60 -1.06 14.10 -13.51
N VAL A 61 -0.38 13.87 -12.39
CA VAL A 61 -0.88 13.11 -11.25
C VAL A 61 -0.93 14.05 -10.05
N SER A 62 -1.97 13.96 -9.25
CA SER A 62 -2.03 14.61 -7.95
C SER A 62 -2.08 13.61 -6.81
N ALA A 63 -1.53 14.02 -5.68
CA ALA A 63 -1.61 13.32 -4.41
C ALA A 63 -2.07 14.31 -3.35
N THR A 64 -3.07 13.97 -2.54
CA THR A 64 -3.43 14.83 -1.41
C THR A 64 -2.51 14.58 -0.22
N HIS A 65 -2.24 15.60 0.59
CA HIS A 65 -1.46 15.40 1.83
C HIS A 65 -2.15 14.42 2.78
N ALA A 66 -3.48 14.44 2.85
CA ALA A 66 -4.26 13.43 3.56
C ALA A 66 -4.09 12.02 2.97
N GLY A 67 -3.91 11.88 1.65
CA GLY A 67 -3.64 10.60 0.99
C GLY A 67 -2.26 10.05 1.36
N LEU A 68 -1.25 10.92 1.35
CA LEU A 68 0.10 10.59 1.80
C LEU A 68 0.12 10.21 3.29
N ALA A 69 -0.57 10.97 4.15
CA ALA A 69 -0.67 10.70 5.58
C ALA A 69 -1.38 9.37 5.86
N SER A 70 -2.50 9.11 5.20
CA SER A 70 -3.25 7.85 5.32
C SER A 70 -2.39 6.64 4.91
N LEU A 71 -1.69 6.74 3.78
CA LEU A 71 -0.78 5.69 3.31
C LEU A 71 0.43 5.50 4.24
N TRP A 72 0.98 6.57 4.79
CA TRP A 72 2.09 6.51 5.75
C TRP A 72 1.66 5.82 7.06
N CYS A 73 0.50 6.16 7.61
CA CYS A 73 -0.03 5.51 8.81
C CYS A 73 -0.27 4.01 8.58
N LEU A 74 -0.79 3.62 7.40
CA LEU A 74 -0.92 2.22 7.05
C LEU A 74 0.45 1.53 6.92
N SER A 75 1.45 2.23 6.37
CA SER A 75 2.82 1.71 6.24
C SER A 75 3.51 1.52 7.59
N PHE A 76 3.23 2.41 8.55
CA PHE A 76 3.64 2.26 9.95
C PHE A 76 3.08 0.95 10.54
N VAL A 77 1.78 0.73 10.40
CA VAL A 77 1.11 -0.49 10.86
C VAL A 77 1.70 -1.73 10.20
N ALA A 78 1.87 -1.71 8.88
CA ALA A 78 2.43 -2.83 8.14
C ALA A 78 3.85 -3.17 8.59
N TYR A 79 4.73 -2.17 8.68
CA TYR A 79 6.09 -2.37 9.17
C TYR A 79 6.10 -3.03 10.56
N HIS A 80 5.35 -2.50 11.52
CA HIS A 80 5.35 -3.02 12.88
C HIS A 80 4.79 -4.44 13.00
N LEU A 81 3.71 -4.76 12.26
CA LEU A 81 3.19 -6.13 12.20
C LEU A 81 4.23 -7.11 11.65
N THR A 82 4.93 -6.74 10.57
CA THR A 82 6.00 -7.59 10.03
C THR A 82 7.19 -7.72 10.98
N ASP A 83 7.56 -6.65 11.68
CA ASP A 83 8.68 -6.64 12.62
C ASP A 83 8.38 -7.51 13.86
N ILE A 84 7.17 -7.45 14.40
CA ILE A 84 6.71 -8.30 15.52
C ILE A 84 6.86 -9.78 15.13
N ALA A 85 6.29 -10.18 13.99
CA ALA A 85 6.36 -11.56 13.51
C ALA A 85 7.82 -12.00 13.28
N SER A 86 8.61 -11.14 12.64
CA SER A 86 9.99 -11.42 12.27
C SER A 86 10.92 -11.56 13.47
N ARG A 87 10.80 -10.71 14.50
CA ARG A 87 11.62 -10.78 15.73
C ARG A 87 11.34 -12.06 16.51
N ARG A 88 10.10 -12.52 16.53
CA ARG A 88 9.68 -13.74 17.24
C ARG A 88 10.13 -15.01 16.54
N GLN A 89 10.10 -15.07 15.21
CA GLN A 89 10.73 -16.19 14.48
C GLN A 89 12.23 -16.33 14.78
N ARG A 90 12.90 -15.23 15.13
CA ARG A 90 14.32 -15.20 15.49
C ARG A 90 14.62 -15.38 16.98
N SER A 91 13.63 -15.35 17.88
CA SER A 91 13.89 -15.50 19.31
C SER A 91 14.28 -16.95 19.64
N ALA A 92 15.39 -17.12 20.37
CA ALA A 92 15.89 -18.43 20.78
C ALA A 92 14.97 -19.13 21.80
N ASP A 93 14.12 -18.36 22.48
CA ASP A 93 13.15 -18.87 23.43
C ASP A 93 11.87 -19.29 22.70
N ARG A 94 11.78 -20.60 22.40
CA ARG A 94 10.61 -21.23 21.78
C ARG A 94 9.55 -21.66 22.80
N SER A 95 9.66 -21.20 24.06
CA SER A 95 8.74 -21.60 25.13
C SER A 95 7.34 -20.97 24.99
N GLU A 96 7.24 -19.78 24.38
CA GLU A 96 5.97 -19.17 24.01
C GLU A 96 5.50 -19.72 22.65
N GLN A 97 4.48 -20.59 22.69
CA GLN A 97 3.88 -21.20 21.49
C GLN A 97 2.89 -20.25 20.77
N HIS A 98 2.45 -19.16 21.41
CA HIS A 98 1.46 -18.23 20.88
C HIS A 98 1.93 -16.78 21.08
N ILE A 99 1.75 -15.95 20.05
CA ILE A 99 2.02 -14.50 20.11
C ILE A 99 0.69 -13.79 20.23
N ASP A 100 0.52 -12.99 21.27
CA ASP A 100 -0.57 -12.02 21.32
C ASP A 100 -0.22 -10.80 20.46
N ILE A 101 -0.58 -10.89 19.18
CA ILE A 101 -0.46 -9.77 18.24
C ILE A 101 -1.30 -8.58 18.72
N GLY A 102 -2.43 -8.84 19.38
CA GLY A 102 -3.32 -7.82 19.93
C GLY A 102 -2.65 -6.96 21.00
N GLU A 103 -1.93 -7.58 21.94
CA GLU A 103 -1.14 -6.86 22.95
C GLU A 103 -0.08 -5.95 22.30
N SER A 104 0.66 -6.49 21.33
CA SER A 104 1.70 -5.72 20.62
C SER A 104 1.09 -4.56 19.81
N CYS A 105 -0.05 -4.79 19.16
CA CYS A 105 -0.82 -3.76 18.47
C CYS A 105 -1.29 -2.65 19.42
N ALA A 106 -1.74 -3.01 20.63
CA ALA A 106 -2.18 -2.05 21.63
C ALA A 106 -1.01 -1.20 22.17
N LEU A 107 0.13 -1.83 22.49
CA LEU A 107 1.33 -1.14 22.96
C LEU A 107 1.86 -0.13 21.94
N LEU A 108 1.84 -0.48 20.65
CA LEU A 108 2.26 0.38 19.54
C LEU A 108 1.15 1.30 19.02
N ARG A 109 -0.07 1.19 19.59
CA ARG A 109 -1.25 1.99 19.23
C ARG A 109 -1.62 1.86 17.74
N LEU A 110 -1.39 0.69 17.14
CA LEU A 110 -1.62 0.47 15.70
C LEU A 110 -3.08 0.72 15.29
N GLY A 111 -4.03 0.43 16.19
CA GLY A 111 -5.45 0.74 15.97
C GLY A 111 -5.74 2.24 15.81
N GLU A 112 -4.97 3.11 16.48
CA GLU A 112 -5.13 4.57 16.35
C GLU A 112 -4.57 5.10 15.02
N TYR A 113 -3.47 4.53 14.52
CA TYR A 113 -2.97 4.81 13.18
C TYR A 113 -4.00 4.40 12.10
N LEU A 114 -4.60 3.20 12.23
CA LEU A 114 -5.64 2.75 11.30
C LEU A 114 -6.88 3.63 11.36
N ALA A 115 -7.34 4.00 12.57
CA ALA A 115 -8.48 4.88 12.74
C ALA A 115 -8.24 6.26 12.12
N TYR A 116 -7.05 6.83 12.32
CA TYR A 116 -6.67 8.10 11.71
C TYR A 116 -6.59 7.99 10.18
N ALA A 117 -5.88 6.97 9.65
CA ALA A 117 -5.78 6.71 8.22
C ALA A 117 -7.15 6.59 7.54
N ARG A 118 -8.08 5.88 8.17
CA ARG A 118 -9.47 5.73 7.70
C ARG A 118 -10.24 7.05 7.72
N SER A 119 -10.03 7.87 8.74
CA SER A 119 -10.73 9.15 8.88
C SER A 119 -10.40 10.15 7.77
N LEU A 120 -9.19 10.08 7.21
CA LEU A 120 -8.68 10.98 6.18
C LEU A 120 -9.40 10.82 4.82
N PHE A 121 -10.03 9.67 4.54
CA PHE A 121 -10.86 9.48 3.34
C PHE A 121 -12.12 10.36 3.34
N ARG A 122 -12.58 10.80 4.52
CA ARG A 122 -13.75 11.68 4.67
C ARG A 122 -13.39 13.16 4.70
N GLY A 123 -12.11 13.50 4.80
CA GLY A 123 -11.61 14.87 4.86
C GLY A 123 -10.31 14.95 5.63
N ASP A 124 -9.53 15.97 5.35
CA ASP A 124 -8.28 16.24 6.06
C ASP A 124 -8.52 16.56 7.54
N ARG A 125 -7.57 16.18 8.40
CA ARG A 125 -7.68 16.30 9.85
C ARG A 125 -6.31 16.52 10.48
N GLU A 126 -6.32 17.24 11.60
CA GLU A 126 -5.12 17.39 12.43
C GLU A 126 -4.54 16.03 12.84
N TRP A 127 -3.22 15.95 12.81
CA TRP A 127 -2.44 14.80 13.22
C TRP A 127 -2.64 14.55 14.72
N PRO A 128 -3.08 13.34 15.13
CA PRO A 128 -3.35 13.08 16.52
C PRO A 128 -2.07 13.19 17.35
N GLU A 129 -2.11 13.96 18.43
CA GLU A 129 -1.00 14.09 19.40
C GLU A 129 -0.32 12.79 19.82
N PRO A 130 -1.05 11.67 20.06
CA PRO A 130 -0.42 10.43 20.48
C PRO A 130 0.43 9.73 19.43
N LEU A 131 0.25 10.05 18.15
CA LEU A 131 0.90 9.36 17.05
C LEU A 131 2.26 9.97 16.75
N GLN A 132 3.23 9.11 16.45
CA GLN A 132 4.56 9.56 16.04
C GLN A 132 4.46 10.36 14.74
N LEU A 133 5.24 11.44 14.67
CA LEU A 133 5.33 12.24 13.46
C LEU A 133 6.25 11.56 12.45
N PRO A 134 5.97 11.66 11.14
CA PRO A 134 6.87 11.13 10.13
C PRO A 134 8.21 11.88 10.12
N ASP A 135 9.30 11.13 10.09
CA ASP A 135 10.65 11.68 9.98
C ASP A 135 11.27 11.33 8.63
N VAL A 136 11.24 12.28 7.70
CA VAL A 136 11.81 12.11 6.36
C VAL A 136 13.34 11.92 6.36
N ASN A 137 14.02 12.35 7.42
CA ASN A 137 15.48 12.28 7.52
C ASN A 137 15.96 11.08 8.34
N ALA A 138 15.04 10.19 8.74
CA ALA A 138 15.37 9.01 9.51
C ALA A 138 16.43 8.14 8.79
N PRO A 139 17.47 7.67 9.49
CA PRO A 139 18.46 6.75 8.92
C PRO A 139 17.79 5.49 8.39
N PHE A 140 18.26 4.97 7.26
CA PHE A 140 17.64 3.84 6.55
C PHE A 140 17.48 2.57 7.41
N ASP A 141 18.41 2.32 8.34
CA ASP A 141 18.42 1.16 9.21
C ASP A 141 17.59 1.33 10.49
N SER A 142 17.19 2.57 10.82
CA SER A 142 16.31 2.91 11.93
C SER A 142 14.87 2.46 11.70
N GLU A 143 14.09 2.36 12.77
CA GLU A 143 12.65 2.05 12.71
C GLU A 143 11.90 3.01 11.77
N ALA A 144 12.02 4.32 11.98
CA ALA A 144 11.37 5.33 11.15
C ALA A 144 11.84 5.27 9.68
N GLY A 145 13.13 4.95 9.43
CA GLY A 145 13.65 4.76 8.08
C GLY A 145 13.05 3.53 7.38
N ARG A 146 12.80 2.45 8.11
CA ARG A 146 12.14 1.26 7.58
C ARG A 146 10.65 1.49 7.32
N VAL A 147 9.96 2.26 8.18
CA VAL A 147 8.59 2.72 7.91
C VAL A 147 8.56 3.55 6.62
N ASN A 148 9.51 4.46 6.44
CA ASN A 148 9.61 5.25 5.21
C ASN A 148 9.86 4.38 3.97
N ASN A 149 10.63 3.28 4.08
CA ASN A 149 10.82 2.35 2.96
C ASN A 149 9.51 1.66 2.56
N VAL A 150 8.72 1.21 3.53
CA VAL A 150 7.39 0.63 3.26
C VAL A 150 6.48 1.68 2.63
N PHE A 151 6.44 2.89 3.19
CA PHE A 151 5.66 4.01 2.66
C PHE A 151 6.02 4.36 1.22
N PHE A 152 7.31 4.57 0.93
CA PHE A 152 7.75 4.94 -0.41
C PHE A 152 7.57 3.81 -1.42
N GLY A 153 7.68 2.55 -1.01
CA GLY A 153 7.35 1.41 -1.88
C GLY A 153 5.84 1.34 -2.19
N ALA A 154 4.98 1.61 -1.21
CA ALA A 154 3.52 1.56 -1.40
C ALA A 154 3.08 2.73 -2.28
N LEU A 155 3.64 3.91 -2.01
CA LEU A 155 3.45 5.10 -2.82
C LEU A 155 3.92 4.88 -4.26
N ALA A 156 5.00 4.12 -4.48
CA ALA A 156 5.45 3.82 -5.83
C ALA A 156 4.41 3.05 -6.64
N TRP A 157 3.75 2.04 -6.04
CA TRP A 157 2.68 1.29 -6.72
C TRP A 157 1.47 2.19 -7.00
N VAL A 158 1.02 2.97 -6.01
CA VAL A 158 -0.11 3.91 -6.17
C VAL A 158 0.18 4.94 -7.26
N LEU A 159 1.39 5.52 -7.29
CA LEU A 159 1.77 6.46 -8.33
C LEU A 159 1.91 5.78 -9.70
N LEU A 160 2.44 4.56 -9.77
CA LEU A 160 2.50 3.81 -11.02
C LEU A 160 1.09 3.52 -11.58
N HIS A 161 0.11 3.26 -10.72
CA HIS A 161 -1.29 3.13 -11.12
C HIS A 161 -1.80 4.43 -11.78
N GLU A 162 -1.63 5.60 -11.13
CA GLU A 162 -2.04 6.88 -11.70
C GLU A 162 -1.26 7.26 -12.98
N ILE A 163 0.03 6.92 -13.01
CA ILE A 163 0.87 7.05 -14.22
C ILE A 163 0.32 6.14 -15.32
N GLY A 164 -0.14 4.93 -14.99
CA GLY A 164 -0.79 4.02 -15.92
C GLY A 164 -2.00 4.66 -16.60
N HIS A 165 -2.90 5.29 -15.84
CA HIS A 165 -4.03 6.03 -16.41
C HIS A 165 -3.61 7.12 -17.40
N VAL A 166 -2.59 7.92 -17.05
CA VAL A 166 -2.10 8.98 -17.95
C VAL A 166 -1.42 8.40 -19.19
N HIS A 167 -0.52 7.42 -19.01
CA HIS A 167 0.25 6.81 -20.09
C HIS A 167 -0.65 6.11 -21.12
N LEU A 168 -1.67 5.40 -20.64
CA LEU A 168 -2.64 4.68 -21.45
C LEU A 168 -3.79 5.57 -21.94
N LYS A 169 -3.75 6.87 -21.63
CA LYS A 169 -4.74 7.88 -22.05
C LYS A 169 -6.17 7.48 -21.66
N HIS A 170 -6.33 6.97 -20.45
CA HIS A 170 -7.62 6.60 -19.89
C HIS A 170 -8.56 7.83 -19.85
N GLU A 171 -9.84 7.61 -20.14
CA GLU A 171 -10.85 8.67 -20.26
C GLU A 171 -11.81 8.66 -19.06
N GLN A 172 -12.04 9.82 -18.46
CA GLN A 172 -12.90 9.95 -17.25
C GLN A 172 -14.41 9.93 -17.57
N PHE A 173 -14.81 10.41 -18.76
CA PHE A 173 -16.22 10.62 -19.12
C PHE A 173 -16.76 9.51 -20.05
N ILE A 174 -16.60 8.26 -19.63
CA ILE A 174 -17.04 7.06 -20.37
C ILE A 174 -18.00 6.21 -19.52
N PRO A 175 -18.70 5.21 -20.08
CA PRO A 175 -19.56 4.30 -19.32
C PRO A 175 -18.87 3.61 -18.13
N ALA A 176 -19.64 3.28 -17.09
CA ALA A 176 -19.11 2.76 -15.82
C ALA A 176 -18.33 1.45 -15.97
N ASP A 177 -18.79 0.53 -16.82
CA ASP A 177 -18.10 -0.73 -17.15
C ASP A 177 -16.72 -0.49 -17.77
N GLN A 178 -16.59 0.55 -18.59
CA GLN A 178 -15.32 0.92 -19.20
C GLN A 178 -14.37 1.59 -18.20
N ARG A 179 -14.88 2.41 -17.27
CA ARG A 179 -14.08 2.96 -16.16
C ARG A 179 -13.54 1.84 -15.27
N VAL A 180 -14.39 0.87 -14.92
CA VAL A 180 -13.97 -0.32 -14.18
C VAL A 180 -12.85 -1.07 -14.91
N ARG A 181 -12.96 -1.24 -16.23
CA ARG A 181 -11.89 -1.87 -17.02
C ARG A 181 -10.58 -1.07 -17.01
N GLN A 182 -10.65 0.26 -17.03
CA GLN A 182 -9.47 1.12 -16.95
C GLN A 182 -8.72 0.96 -15.62
N GLU A 183 -9.43 0.80 -14.51
CA GLU A 183 -8.82 0.54 -13.19
C GLU A 183 -8.03 -0.77 -13.20
N PHE A 184 -8.61 -1.86 -13.72
CA PHE A 184 -7.90 -3.14 -13.83
C PHE A 184 -6.64 -3.05 -14.70
N VAL A 185 -6.72 -2.31 -15.81
CA VAL A 185 -5.58 -2.12 -16.70
C VAL A 185 -4.48 -1.28 -16.03
N ALA A 186 -4.85 -0.27 -15.24
CA ALA A 186 -3.89 0.54 -14.49
C ALA A 186 -3.24 -0.25 -13.33
N ASP A 187 -4.00 -1.10 -12.64
CA ASP A 187 -3.49 -2.03 -11.62
C ASP A 187 -2.53 -3.07 -12.20
N ASP A 188 -2.90 -3.69 -13.33
CA ASP A 188 -2.05 -4.64 -14.07
C ASP A 188 -0.76 -3.95 -14.51
N PHE A 189 -0.85 -2.73 -15.07
CA PHE A 189 0.31 -1.91 -15.41
C PHE A 189 1.23 -1.71 -14.20
N ALA A 190 0.72 -1.23 -13.07
CA ALA A 190 1.54 -0.94 -11.89
C ALA A 190 2.18 -2.22 -11.29
N THR A 191 1.39 -3.29 -11.19
CA THR A 191 1.81 -4.57 -10.61
C THR A 191 2.88 -5.22 -11.47
N ARG A 192 2.65 -5.34 -12.78
CA ARG A 192 3.65 -5.83 -13.73
C ARG A 192 4.87 -4.94 -13.78
N TRP A 193 4.69 -3.62 -13.67
CA TRP A 193 5.82 -2.70 -13.64
C TRP A 193 6.82 -3.09 -12.57
N ILE A 194 6.31 -3.34 -11.36
CA ILE A 194 7.12 -3.68 -10.20
C ILE A 194 7.61 -5.14 -10.22
N LEU A 195 6.82 -6.10 -10.73
CA LEU A 195 7.10 -7.54 -10.55
C LEU A 195 7.76 -8.25 -11.73
N ASP A 196 7.47 -7.90 -12.99
CA ASP A 196 7.87 -8.74 -14.15
C ASP A 196 9.39 -8.91 -14.30
N ARG A 197 10.16 -7.93 -13.83
CA ARG A 197 11.63 -7.92 -13.92
C ARG A 197 12.33 -7.95 -12.56
N SER A 198 11.60 -8.26 -11.48
CA SER A 198 12.19 -8.29 -10.14
C SER A 198 13.14 -9.45 -9.89
N GLY A 199 13.19 -10.44 -10.80
CA GLY A 199 13.85 -11.72 -10.54
C GLY A 199 13.22 -12.42 -9.33
N GLN A 200 14.02 -13.18 -8.59
CA GLN A 200 13.62 -13.90 -7.38
C GLN A 200 14.37 -13.39 -6.14
N GLY A 201 13.86 -13.68 -4.94
CA GLY A 201 14.52 -13.38 -3.66
C GLY A 201 13.97 -12.13 -2.95
N LEU A 202 14.72 -11.63 -1.96
CA LEU A 202 14.23 -10.62 -1.00
C LEU A 202 13.68 -9.33 -1.62
N GLN A 203 14.21 -8.92 -2.78
CA GLN A 203 13.69 -7.74 -3.48
C GLN A 203 12.27 -7.98 -4.05
N ARG A 204 12.01 -9.16 -4.60
CA ARG A 204 10.66 -9.56 -5.05
C ARG A 204 9.72 -9.69 -3.86
N GLU A 205 10.17 -10.34 -2.78
CA GLU A 205 9.40 -10.48 -1.55
C GLU A 205 8.99 -9.11 -0.99
N PHE A 206 9.94 -8.18 -0.90
CA PHE A 206 9.66 -6.81 -0.50
C PHE A 206 8.61 -6.18 -1.41
N ARG A 207 8.84 -6.17 -2.73
CA ARG A 207 7.91 -5.59 -3.71
C ARG A 207 6.48 -6.12 -3.58
N ILE A 208 6.30 -7.43 -3.39
CA ILE A 208 4.99 -8.05 -3.19
C ILE A 208 4.33 -7.53 -1.91
N LEU A 209 5.07 -7.49 -0.78
CA LEU A 209 4.55 -6.92 0.46
C LEU A 209 4.04 -5.49 0.24
N ILE A 210 4.75 -4.68 -0.55
CA ILE A 210 4.34 -3.27 -0.71
C ILE A 210 3.16 -3.10 -1.67
N VAL A 211 3.01 -4.00 -2.64
CA VAL A 211 1.75 -4.12 -3.40
C VAL A 211 0.59 -4.46 -2.46
N CYS A 212 0.78 -5.40 -1.52
CA CYS A 212 -0.25 -5.71 -0.52
C CYS A 212 -0.58 -4.52 0.40
N VAL A 213 0.42 -3.74 0.83
CA VAL A 213 0.19 -2.52 1.63
C VAL A 213 -0.62 -1.48 0.83
N ALA A 214 -0.30 -1.27 -0.44
CA ALA A 214 -1.06 -0.36 -1.30
C ALA A 214 -2.51 -0.86 -1.52
N LEU A 215 -2.71 -2.16 -1.72
CA LEU A 215 -4.05 -2.76 -1.86
C LEU A 215 -4.84 -2.69 -0.55
N ALA A 216 -4.20 -2.89 0.61
CA ALA A 216 -4.82 -2.68 1.92
C ALA A 216 -5.32 -1.23 2.10
N TRP A 217 -4.66 -0.25 1.48
CA TRP A 217 -5.15 1.13 1.48
C TRP A 217 -6.45 1.28 0.68
N LEU A 218 -6.63 0.54 -0.43
CA LEU A 218 -7.88 0.51 -1.20
C LEU A 218 -9.01 -0.16 -0.41
N PHE A 219 -8.73 -1.26 0.29
CA PHE A 219 -9.71 -1.87 1.20
C PHE A 219 -10.14 -0.90 2.31
N LEU A 220 -9.18 -0.16 2.89
CA LEU A 220 -9.46 0.84 3.92
C LEU A 220 -10.33 1.99 3.39
N ASN A 221 -10.11 2.39 2.14
CA ASN A 221 -10.98 3.35 1.45
C ASN A 221 -12.40 2.81 1.32
N GLU A 222 -12.57 1.59 0.81
CA GLU A 222 -13.88 0.95 0.65
C GLU A 222 -14.64 0.82 1.99
N GLU A 223 -13.95 0.44 3.08
CA GLU A 223 -14.56 0.46 4.43
C GLU A 223 -14.99 1.87 4.86
N ALA A 224 -14.23 2.89 4.49
CA ALA A 224 -14.44 4.26 4.97
C ALA A 224 -15.60 4.97 4.24
N ILE A 225 -15.70 4.82 2.92
CA ILE A 225 -16.64 5.58 2.09
C ILE A 225 -17.66 4.70 1.35
N GLY A 226 -17.53 3.37 1.45
CA GLY A 226 -18.35 2.40 0.74
C GLY A 226 -17.87 2.14 -0.69
N LYS A 227 -18.54 1.20 -1.37
CA LYS A 227 -18.28 0.90 -2.78
C LYS A 227 -18.68 2.06 -3.68
N GLY A 228 -17.76 2.51 -4.54
CA GLY A 228 -18.06 3.43 -5.63
C GLY A 228 -18.86 2.75 -6.75
N ALA A 229 -19.57 3.54 -7.55
CA ALA A 229 -20.27 3.04 -8.76
C ALA A 229 -19.35 3.01 -10.00
N ASP A 230 -18.16 3.60 -9.89
CA ASP A 230 -17.22 3.92 -10.95
C ASP A 230 -15.85 3.23 -10.79
N HIS A 231 -15.59 2.62 -9.64
CA HIS A 231 -14.40 1.80 -9.37
C HIS A 231 -14.81 0.36 -9.04
N PRO A 232 -14.01 -0.65 -9.46
CA PRO A 232 -14.28 -2.03 -9.07
C PRO A 232 -14.10 -2.22 -7.55
N PRO A 233 -14.82 -3.18 -6.95
CA PRO A 233 -14.56 -3.61 -5.58
C PRO A 233 -13.07 -3.86 -5.32
N ALA A 234 -12.56 -3.40 -4.19
CA ALA A 234 -11.16 -3.54 -3.80
C ALA A 234 -10.68 -5.00 -3.85
N PHE A 235 -11.57 -5.93 -3.49
CA PHE A 235 -11.27 -7.37 -3.56
C PHE A 235 -10.96 -7.86 -4.98
N LEU A 236 -11.70 -7.41 -6.00
CA LEU A 236 -11.42 -7.82 -7.38
C LEU A 236 -10.07 -7.29 -7.87
N ARG A 237 -9.74 -6.03 -7.52
CA ARG A 237 -8.43 -5.43 -7.80
C ARG A 237 -7.30 -6.20 -7.12
N PHE A 238 -7.51 -6.61 -5.87
CA PHE A 238 -6.60 -7.47 -5.12
C PHE A 238 -6.38 -8.83 -5.80
N GLN A 239 -7.45 -9.50 -6.24
CA GLN A 239 -7.35 -10.80 -6.92
C GLN A 239 -6.50 -10.72 -8.20
N GLU A 240 -6.72 -9.70 -9.03
CA GLU A 240 -5.94 -9.50 -10.26
C GLU A 240 -4.45 -9.26 -9.95
N ALA A 241 -4.14 -8.40 -8.96
CA ALA A 241 -2.76 -8.15 -8.58
C ALA A 241 -2.06 -9.40 -8.02
N VAL A 242 -2.75 -10.18 -7.18
CA VAL A 242 -2.23 -11.43 -6.59
C VAL A 242 -1.89 -12.47 -7.65
N ALA A 243 -2.61 -12.51 -8.77
CA ALA A 243 -2.31 -13.42 -9.87
C ALA A 243 -0.89 -13.23 -10.45
N HIS A 244 -0.25 -12.08 -10.22
CA HIS A 244 1.12 -11.79 -10.66
C HIS A 244 2.21 -12.13 -9.64
N PHE A 245 1.85 -12.55 -8.43
CA PHE A 245 2.83 -12.72 -7.35
C PHE A 245 3.81 -13.87 -7.63
N ASP A 246 3.36 -14.98 -8.22
CA ASP A 246 4.18 -16.15 -8.61
C ASP A 246 5.26 -16.49 -7.57
N MET A 247 4.80 -16.93 -6.39
CA MET A 247 5.63 -17.18 -5.23
C MET A 247 5.60 -18.63 -4.78
N GLY A 248 6.72 -19.09 -4.23
CA GLY A 248 6.81 -20.42 -3.61
C GLY A 248 6.07 -20.49 -2.27
N GLU A 249 5.84 -21.73 -1.82
CA GLU A 249 5.04 -22.02 -0.62
C GLU A 249 5.53 -21.34 0.67
N ARG A 250 6.84 -21.03 0.75
CA ARG A 250 7.50 -20.44 1.92
C ARG A 250 7.80 -18.94 1.79
N SER A 251 7.08 -18.22 0.94
CA SER A 251 7.29 -16.78 0.73
C SER A 251 7.03 -15.98 2.02
N PRO A 252 8.05 -15.26 2.54
CA PRO A 252 7.85 -14.34 3.65
C PRO A 252 6.92 -13.17 3.32
N ALA A 253 6.83 -12.76 2.05
CA ALA A 253 5.88 -11.71 1.65
C ALA A 253 4.43 -12.16 1.82
N LEU A 254 4.11 -13.39 1.40
CA LEU A 254 2.78 -13.96 1.58
C LEU A 254 2.43 -14.14 3.07
N GLU A 255 3.40 -14.59 3.88
CA GLU A 255 3.25 -14.70 5.33
C GLU A 255 2.91 -13.33 5.96
N ASN A 256 3.74 -12.33 5.69
CA ASN A 256 3.58 -10.97 6.22
C ASN A 256 2.31 -10.29 5.72
N ALA A 257 1.95 -10.47 4.45
CA ALA A 257 0.71 -9.97 3.90
C ALA A 257 -0.52 -10.61 4.58
N SER A 258 -0.45 -11.91 4.90
CA SER A 258 -1.51 -12.59 5.66
C SER A 258 -1.72 -11.96 7.03
N TYR A 259 -0.63 -11.70 7.77
CA TYR A 259 -0.70 -11.02 9.07
C TYR A 259 -1.26 -9.60 8.96
N LEU A 260 -0.84 -8.86 7.93
CA LEU A 260 -1.34 -7.52 7.65
C LEU A 260 -2.87 -7.53 7.44
N PHE A 261 -3.36 -8.36 6.53
CA PHE A 261 -4.78 -8.39 6.20
C PHE A 261 -5.64 -8.89 7.37
N MET A 262 -5.20 -9.92 8.09
CA MET A 262 -5.91 -10.38 9.28
C MET A 262 -5.95 -9.29 10.36
N ALA A 263 -4.80 -8.68 10.70
CA ALA A 263 -4.74 -7.69 11.76
C ALA A 263 -5.59 -6.44 11.47
N ILE A 264 -5.73 -6.05 10.19
CA ILE A 264 -6.49 -4.86 9.80
C ILE A 264 -7.98 -5.16 9.60
N PHE A 265 -8.33 -6.27 8.95
CA PHE A 265 -9.68 -6.52 8.45
C PHE A 265 -10.39 -7.72 9.11
N ASP A 266 -9.67 -8.61 9.78
CA ASP A 266 -10.23 -9.85 10.33
C ASP A 266 -9.58 -10.26 11.67
N SER A 267 -9.41 -9.28 12.57
CA SER A 267 -8.60 -9.44 13.79
C SER A 267 -9.21 -10.40 14.82
N GLU A 268 -10.49 -10.74 14.69
CA GLU A 268 -11.22 -11.60 15.62
C GLU A 268 -11.24 -13.07 15.20
N THR A 269 -10.90 -13.38 13.94
CA THR A 269 -10.94 -14.75 13.43
C THR A 269 -9.62 -15.45 13.67
N GLU A 270 -9.66 -16.56 14.42
CA GLU A 270 -8.50 -17.42 14.60
C GLU A 270 -8.24 -18.25 13.32
N PRO A 271 -7.06 -18.15 12.70
CA PRO A 271 -6.72 -18.96 11.54
C PRO A 271 -6.51 -20.42 11.95
N PRO A 272 -6.94 -21.41 11.14
CA PRO A 272 -6.57 -22.80 11.37
C PRO A 272 -5.05 -22.98 11.17
N ALA A 273 -4.52 -24.11 11.65
CA ALA A 273 -3.12 -24.43 11.42
C ALA A 273 -2.86 -24.73 9.94
N PHE A 274 -1.79 -24.13 9.41
CA PHE A 274 -1.33 -24.31 8.04
C PHE A 274 0.15 -24.72 8.02
N ASP A 275 0.54 -25.51 7.03
CA ASP A 275 1.92 -25.99 6.88
C ASP A 275 2.81 -24.97 6.17
N THR A 276 2.21 -24.08 5.37
CA THR A 276 2.96 -23.13 4.53
C THR A 276 2.34 -21.73 4.52
N PRO A 277 3.16 -20.66 4.43
CA PRO A 277 2.68 -19.29 4.20
C PRO A 277 1.70 -19.14 3.03
N LEU A 278 1.88 -19.88 1.93
CA LEU A 278 0.96 -19.84 0.80
C LEU A 278 -0.45 -20.31 1.19
N GLN A 279 -0.56 -21.39 1.98
CA GLN A 279 -1.87 -21.87 2.45
C GLN A 279 -2.56 -20.85 3.36
N VAL A 280 -1.81 -20.19 4.26
CA VAL A 280 -2.33 -19.10 5.10
C VAL A 280 -2.86 -17.97 4.22
N PHE A 281 -2.07 -17.54 3.23
CA PHE A 281 -2.43 -16.43 2.34
C PHE A 281 -3.66 -16.73 1.48
N GLU A 282 -3.77 -17.95 0.94
CA GLU A 282 -4.94 -18.40 0.20
C GLU A 282 -6.20 -18.40 1.08
N TRP A 283 -6.09 -18.86 2.33
CA TRP A 283 -7.19 -18.78 3.29
C TRP A 283 -7.57 -17.34 3.63
N VAL A 284 -6.59 -16.45 3.83
CA VAL A 284 -6.84 -15.02 4.08
C VAL A 284 -7.52 -14.37 2.87
N LYS A 285 -7.13 -14.72 1.64
CA LYS A 285 -7.82 -14.27 0.42
C LYS A 285 -9.30 -14.68 0.44
N ASP A 286 -9.60 -15.92 0.82
CA ASP A 286 -10.99 -16.39 0.94
C ASP A 286 -11.76 -15.69 2.07
N ARG A 287 -11.07 -15.27 3.14
CA ARG A 287 -11.65 -14.43 4.20
C ARG A 287 -11.97 -13.03 3.68
N LEU A 288 -11.05 -12.41 2.94
CA LEU A 288 -11.27 -11.10 2.34
C LEU A 288 -12.44 -11.10 1.34
N ASP A 289 -12.66 -12.15 0.55
CA ASP A 289 -13.85 -12.27 -0.35
C ASP A 289 -15.17 -12.20 0.44
N LYS A 290 -15.19 -12.75 1.66
CA LYS A 290 -16.38 -12.74 2.51
C LYS A 290 -16.62 -11.38 3.17
N LEU A 291 -15.55 -10.68 3.54
CA LEU A 291 -15.61 -9.37 4.19
C LEU A 291 -15.88 -8.25 3.19
N PHE A 292 -15.35 -8.38 1.97
CA PHE A 292 -15.49 -7.45 0.86
C PHE A 292 -16.10 -8.17 -0.35
N PRO A 293 -17.38 -8.57 -0.26
CA PRO A 293 -18.03 -9.32 -1.33
C PRO A 293 -18.07 -8.48 -2.61
N ARG A 294 -18.30 -9.14 -3.75
CA ARG A 294 -18.39 -8.50 -5.07
C ARG A 294 -19.59 -7.57 -5.17
#